data_AF-A0A941I4E9-F1
#
_entry.id   AF-A0A941I4E9-F1
#
_cell.length_a   1.000
_cell.length_b   1.000
_cell.length_c   1.000
_cell.angle_alpha   90.00
_cell.angle_beta   90.00
_cell.angle_gamma   90.00
#
_symmetry.space_group_name_H-M   'P 1'
#
loop_
_entity.id
_entity.type
_entity.pdbx_description
1 polymer ?
#
loop_
_entity_poly.entity_id
_entity_poly.type
_entity_poly.pdbx_seq_one_letter_code
_entity_poly.pdbx_strand_id
1 'polypeptide(L)'
;MRMIVLCTACVIALFSKNVAAQVAGIQTSAALTEAHTIIGMQYLVVGTLAKECQTLLNKPESYVKETQTAWLGRNAKFVDALTKYQNALFAEIASKRGNDGLESEKKHYRDIVVAQGSAIVQQFFSKGDKLVQCQKAVDGFASAYFDITPQFPLYAEAMALVQATSR
;
A
#
# COMPACT_ATOMS: atom_id res chain seq x y z
N MET A 1 1.76 -62.28 14.81
CA MET A 1 2.69 -61.28 15.40
C MET A 1 3.65 -60.83 14.31
N ARG A 2 3.90 -59.51 14.23
CA ARG A 2 4.63 -58.72 13.21
C ARG A 2 3.80 -58.29 11.99
N MET A 3 3.85 -57.06 11.46
CA MET A 3 4.10 -55.71 11.97
C MET A 3 3.75 -54.83 10.76
N ILE A 4 2.62 -54.12 10.78
CA ILE A 4 2.24 -53.20 9.70
C ILE A 4 3.00 -51.89 9.96
N VAL A 5 4.12 -51.69 9.27
CA VAL A 5 4.86 -50.42 9.33
C VAL A 5 4.18 -49.46 8.35
N LEU A 6 3.42 -48.53 8.93
CA LEU A 6 2.75 -47.44 8.25
C LEU A 6 3.74 -46.59 7.44
N CYS A 7 3.47 -46.48 6.14
CA CYS A 7 4.14 -45.55 5.23
C CYS A 7 3.52 -44.15 5.36
N THR A 8 3.69 -43.51 6.52
CA THR A 8 3.16 -42.16 6.83
C THR A 8 4.16 -41.05 6.48
N ALA A 9 4.83 -41.12 5.32
CA ALA A 9 5.82 -40.09 4.95
C ALA A 9 5.48 -39.33 3.66
N CYS A 10 4.47 -39.74 2.87
CA CYS A 10 4.27 -39.19 1.52
C CYS A 10 3.19 -38.08 1.42
N VAL A 11 2.40 -37.82 2.46
CA VAL A 11 1.22 -36.93 2.33
C VAL A 11 1.51 -35.45 2.65
N ILE A 12 2.65 -35.14 3.29
CA ILE A 12 2.93 -33.76 3.73
C ILE A 12 3.60 -32.91 2.61
N ALA A 13 4.15 -33.53 1.55
CA ALA A 13 4.89 -32.81 0.52
C ALA A 13 4.03 -32.12 -0.55
N LEU A 14 2.70 -32.29 -0.55
CA LEU A 14 1.82 -31.76 -1.61
C LEU A 14 1.14 -30.42 -1.29
N PHE A 15 1.20 -29.93 -0.05
CA PHE A 15 0.52 -28.67 0.32
C PHE A 15 1.43 -27.42 0.28
N SER A 16 2.74 -27.58 0.13
CA SER A 16 3.68 -26.44 0.18
C SER A 16 3.89 -25.72 -1.15
N LYS A 17 3.29 -26.18 -2.27
CA LYS A 17 3.53 -25.59 -3.60
C LYS A 17 2.55 -24.48 -4.01
N ASN A 18 1.48 -24.26 -3.26
CA ASN A 18 0.42 -23.35 -3.71
C ASN A 18 0.63 -21.88 -3.35
N VAL A 19 1.51 -21.54 -2.40
CA VAL A 19 1.73 -20.14 -2.02
C VAL A 19 2.63 -19.41 -3.03
N ALA A 20 3.62 -20.11 -3.61
CA ALA A 20 4.50 -19.53 -4.63
C ALA A 20 3.81 -19.38 -6.00
N ALA A 21 2.78 -20.19 -6.29
CA ALA A 21 2.10 -20.18 -7.59
C ALA A 21 1.17 -18.97 -7.78
N GLN A 22 0.68 -18.34 -6.71
CA GLN A 22 -0.17 -17.14 -6.82
C GLN A 22 0.57 -15.86 -7.22
N VAL A 23 1.90 -15.85 -7.09
CA VAL A 23 2.75 -14.69 -7.49
C VAL A 23 3.29 -14.87 -8.92
N ALA A 24 3.28 -16.11 -9.43
CA ALA A 24 3.71 -16.46 -10.77
C ALA A 24 2.64 -16.04 -11.81
N GLY A 25 2.63 -14.76 -12.18
CA GLY A 25 1.71 -14.25 -13.21
C GLY A 25 1.60 -12.73 -13.29
N ILE A 26 2.00 -12.01 -12.24
CA ILE A 26 2.00 -10.54 -12.26
C ILE A 26 3.27 -10.06 -12.98
N GLN A 27 3.10 -9.48 -14.16
CA GLN A 27 4.19 -8.86 -14.91
C GLN A 27 4.57 -7.53 -14.26
N THR A 28 5.83 -7.39 -13.83
CA THR A 28 6.35 -6.11 -13.32
C THR A 28 6.70 -5.17 -14.47
N SER A 29 6.50 -3.87 -14.26
CA SER A 29 6.89 -2.84 -15.23
C SER A 29 7.07 -1.49 -14.55
N ALA A 30 7.78 -0.56 -15.20
CA ALA A 30 7.97 0.78 -14.67
C ALA A 30 6.63 1.50 -14.38
N ALA A 31 5.66 1.38 -15.30
CA ALA A 31 4.34 1.98 -15.15
C ALA A 31 3.56 1.41 -13.95
N LEU A 32 3.65 0.09 -13.70
CA LEU A 32 2.99 -0.53 -12.55
C LEU A 32 3.71 -0.22 -11.23
N THR A 33 5.04 -0.04 -11.26
CA THR A 33 5.81 0.45 -10.11
C THR A 33 5.44 1.90 -9.78
N GLU A 34 5.21 2.75 -10.77
CA GLU A 34 4.69 4.11 -10.54
C GLU A 34 3.29 4.07 -9.92
N ALA A 35 2.36 3.29 -10.48
CA ALA A 35 1.02 3.08 -9.92
C ALA A 35 1.06 2.57 -8.47
N HIS A 36 2.00 1.68 -8.17
CA HIS A 36 2.27 1.18 -6.82
C HIS A 36 2.70 2.31 -5.86
N THR A 37 3.62 3.19 -6.27
CA THR A 37 4.05 4.32 -5.44
C THR A 37 2.93 5.32 -5.15
N ILE A 38 2.01 5.54 -6.10
CA ILE A 38 0.88 6.47 -5.95
C ILE A 38 -0.05 6.06 -4.80
N ILE A 39 -0.40 4.78 -4.71
CA ILE A 39 -1.30 4.27 -3.67
C ILE A 39 -0.62 4.35 -2.29
N GLY A 40 0.67 3.98 -2.21
CA GLY A 40 1.45 4.08 -0.98
C GLY A 40 1.62 5.52 -0.50
N MET A 41 1.86 6.45 -1.43
CA MET A 41 1.93 7.89 -1.16
C MET A 41 0.61 8.43 -0.62
N GLN A 42 -0.52 8.07 -1.22
CA GLN A 42 -1.83 8.56 -0.76
C GLN A 42 -2.12 8.09 0.68
N TYR A 43 -1.79 6.85 1.02
CA TYR A 43 -1.90 6.35 2.39
C TYR A 43 -1.03 7.14 3.38
N LEU A 44 0.20 7.48 2.98
CA LEU A 44 1.09 8.31 3.79
C LEU A 44 0.50 9.71 4.00
N VAL A 45 0.04 10.38 2.94
CA VAL A 45 -0.55 11.73 3.00
C VAL A 45 -1.71 11.77 3.99
N VAL A 46 -2.63 10.81 3.93
CA VAL A 46 -3.76 10.72 4.85
C VAL A 46 -3.29 10.56 6.30
N GLY A 47 -2.33 9.67 6.56
CA GLY A 47 -1.78 9.47 7.91
C GLY A 47 -1.07 10.70 8.46
N THR A 48 -0.25 11.37 7.63
CA THR A 48 0.49 12.56 8.03
C THR A 48 -0.43 13.74 8.28
N LEU A 49 -1.41 13.99 7.41
CA LEU A 49 -2.42 15.03 7.63
C LEU A 49 -3.22 14.76 8.92
N ALA A 50 -3.65 13.51 9.13
CA ALA A 50 -4.37 13.14 10.36
C ALA A 50 -3.52 13.41 11.62
N LYS A 51 -2.23 13.06 11.59
CA LYS A 51 -1.29 13.30 12.69
C LYS A 51 -1.08 14.78 12.97
N GLU A 52 -0.83 15.59 11.93
CA GLU A 52 -0.65 17.04 12.05
C GLU A 52 -1.90 17.72 12.63
N CYS A 53 -3.09 17.27 12.20
CA CYS A 53 -4.34 17.85 12.64
C CYS A 53 -4.85 17.31 13.97
N GLN A 54 -4.38 16.14 14.41
CA GLN A 54 -4.73 15.56 15.70
C GLN A 54 -4.39 16.54 16.83
N THR A 55 -3.14 17.00 16.90
CA THR A 55 -2.67 17.92 17.93
C THR A 55 -3.35 19.27 17.83
N LEU A 56 -3.49 19.80 16.61
CA LEU A 56 -4.00 21.16 16.39
C LEU A 56 -5.50 21.29 16.70
N LEU A 57 -6.28 20.23 16.44
CA LEU A 57 -7.73 20.19 16.67
C LEU A 57 -8.12 19.44 17.96
N ASN A 58 -7.14 19.09 18.80
CA ASN A 58 -7.36 18.33 20.03
C ASN A 58 -8.20 17.06 19.82
N LYS A 59 -7.91 16.30 18.76
CA LYS A 59 -8.57 15.02 18.46
C LYS A 59 -8.05 13.91 19.38
N PRO A 60 -8.84 12.85 19.63
CA PRO A 60 -8.39 11.72 20.45
C PRO A 60 -7.15 11.03 19.86
N GLU A 61 -6.40 10.31 20.70
CA GLU A 61 -5.21 9.56 20.29
C GLU A 61 -5.50 8.54 19.17
N SER A 62 -6.69 7.95 19.19
CA SER A 62 -7.13 6.97 18.19
C SER A 62 -7.36 7.58 16.79
N TYR A 63 -7.47 8.91 16.66
CA TYR A 63 -7.90 9.59 15.45
C TYR A 63 -7.07 9.24 14.21
N VAL A 64 -5.74 9.19 14.34
CA VAL A 64 -4.84 8.85 13.22
C VAL A 64 -5.11 7.44 12.72
N LYS A 65 -5.19 6.48 13.66
CA LYS A 65 -5.44 5.08 13.34
C LYS A 65 -6.81 4.89 12.70
N GLU A 66 -7.85 5.48 13.28
CA GLU A 66 -9.23 5.40 12.75
C GLU A 66 -9.33 6.00 11.34
N THR A 67 -8.69 7.15 11.11
CA THR A 67 -8.66 7.79 9.78
C THR A 67 -7.98 6.90 8.74
N GLN A 68 -6.82 6.33 9.08
CA GLN A 68 -6.12 5.42 8.17
C GLN A 68 -6.90 4.11 7.95
N THR A 69 -7.51 3.53 8.98
CA THR A 69 -8.35 2.33 8.84
C THR A 69 -9.56 2.59 7.96
N ALA A 70 -10.23 3.74 8.13
CA ALA A 70 -11.36 4.12 7.29
C ALA A 70 -10.92 4.28 5.82
N TRP A 71 -9.78 4.94 5.57
CA TRP A 71 -9.22 5.04 4.23
C TRP A 71 -8.88 3.68 3.62
N LEU A 72 -8.21 2.79 4.39
CA LEU A 72 -7.90 1.43 3.94
C LEU A 72 -9.17 0.65 3.56
N GLY A 73 -10.24 0.77 4.36
CA GLY A 73 -11.52 0.12 4.08
C GLY A 73 -12.16 0.59 2.76
N ARG A 74 -12.19 1.90 2.52
CA ARG A 74 -12.76 2.46 1.29
C ARG A 74 -11.91 2.23 0.04
N ASN A 75 -10.59 2.08 0.23
CA ASN A 75 -9.62 1.88 -0.85
C ASN A 75 -9.12 0.42 -0.97
N ALA A 76 -9.83 -0.53 -0.35
CA ALA A 76 -9.37 -1.91 -0.18
C ALA A 76 -8.90 -2.58 -1.49
N LYS A 77 -9.61 -2.36 -2.61
CA LYS A 77 -9.23 -2.92 -3.92
C LYS A 77 -7.84 -2.46 -4.40
N PHE A 78 -7.48 -1.20 -4.13
CA PHE A 78 -6.20 -0.64 -4.51
C PHE A 78 -5.10 -1.12 -3.56
N VAL A 79 -5.41 -1.24 -2.27
CA VAL A 79 -4.48 -1.76 -1.26
C VAL A 79 -4.15 -3.24 -1.52
N ASP A 80 -5.15 -4.04 -1.90
CA ASP A 80 -4.96 -5.43 -2.31
C ASP A 80 -4.06 -5.54 -3.55
N ALA A 81 -4.37 -4.76 -4.59
CA ALA A 81 -3.56 -4.67 -5.80
C ALA A 81 -2.11 -4.26 -5.52
N LEU A 82 -1.93 -3.21 -4.70
CA LEU A 82 -0.62 -2.76 -4.21
C LEU A 82 0.15 -3.90 -3.52
N THR A 83 -0.51 -4.62 -2.61
CA THR A 83 0.13 -5.69 -1.84
C THR A 83 0.58 -6.84 -2.74
N LYS A 84 -0.28 -7.27 -3.67
CA LYS A 84 0.02 -8.33 -4.64
C LYS A 84 1.18 -7.94 -5.55
N TYR A 85 1.13 -6.74 -6.13
CA TYR A 85 2.21 -6.26 -7.00
C TYR A 85 3.53 -6.12 -6.25
N GLN A 86 3.51 -5.51 -5.06
CA GLN A 86 4.71 -5.31 -4.26
C GLN A 86 5.38 -6.65 -3.92
N ASN A 87 4.60 -7.67 -3.56
CA ASN A 87 5.13 -9.01 -3.30
C ASN A 87 5.78 -9.62 -4.56
N ALA A 88 5.15 -9.46 -5.74
CA ALA A 88 5.72 -9.93 -7.01
C ALA A 88 7.02 -9.20 -7.36
N LEU A 89 7.03 -7.86 -7.26
CA LEU A 89 8.19 -7.03 -7.51
C LEU A 89 9.36 -7.41 -6.60
N PHE A 90 9.10 -7.57 -5.31
CA PHE A 90 10.13 -7.91 -4.32
C PHE A 90 10.65 -9.33 -4.49
N ALA A 91 9.80 -10.30 -4.85
CA ALA A 91 10.23 -11.64 -5.19
C ALA A 91 11.12 -11.65 -6.44
N GLU A 92 10.74 -10.90 -7.47
CA GLU A 92 11.54 -10.77 -8.69
C GLU A 92 12.92 -10.15 -8.41
N ILE A 93 12.95 -9.05 -7.65
CA ILE A 93 14.21 -8.37 -7.29
C ILE A 93 15.08 -9.27 -6.43
N ALA A 94 14.52 -9.96 -5.43
CA ALA A 94 15.26 -10.91 -4.61
C ALA A 94 15.88 -12.03 -5.46
N SER A 95 15.13 -12.55 -6.44
CA SER A 95 15.64 -13.60 -7.33
C SER A 95 16.76 -13.13 -8.27
N LYS A 96 16.71 -11.87 -8.72
CA LYS A 96 17.66 -11.30 -9.69
C LYS A 96 18.88 -10.63 -9.05
N ARG A 97 18.70 -10.01 -7.89
CA ARG A 97 19.67 -9.10 -7.25
C ARG A 97 20.00 -9.49 -5.80
N GLY A 98 19.41 -10.56 -5.28
CA GLY A 98 19.64 -11.00 -3.90
C GLY A 98 19.03 -10.07 -2.84
N ASN A 99 19.34 -10.37 -1.57
CA ASN A 99 18.81 -9.62 -0.43
C ASN A 99 19.24 -8.15 -0.42
N ASP A 100 20.48 -7.85 -0.80
CA ASP A 100 20.96 -6.46 -0.85
C ASP A 100 20.19 -5.64 -1.88
N GLY A 101 19.89 -6.23 -3.04
CA GLY A 101 19.03 -5.61 -4.05
C GLY A 101 17.61 -5.35 -3.55
N LEU A 102 17.04 -6.31 -2.81
CA LEU A 102 15.72 -6.17 -2.20
C LEU A 102 15.68 -5.04 -1.15
N GLU A 103 16.65 -4.99 -0.24
CA GLU A 103 16.69 -3.95 0.79
C GLU A 103 16.95 -2.57 0.19
N SER A 104 17.79 -2.50 -0.86
CA SER A 104 17.99 -1.28 -1.64
C SER A 104 16.68 -0.80 -2.29
N GLU A 105 15.89 -1.71 -2.87
CA GLU A 105 14.59 -1.35 -3.45
C GLU A 105 13.59 -0.88 -2.40
N LYS A 106 13.45 -1.60 -1.28
CA LYS A 106 12.55 -1.20 -0.19
C LYS A 106 12.89 0.19 0.33
N LYS A 107 14.18 0.48 0.48
CA LYS A 107 14.67 1.82 0.85
C LYS A 107 14.28 2.85 -0.22
N HIS A 108 14.56 2.58 -1.49
CA HIS A 108 14.25 3.49 -2.59
C HIS A 108 12.75 3.82 -2.66
N TYR A 109 11.90 2.78 -2.62
CA TYR A 109 10.44 2.93 -2.58
C TYR A 109 9.99 3.80 -1.42
N ARG A 110 10.47 3.51 -0.20
CA ARG A 110 10.14 4.30 1.00
C ARG A 110 10.57 5.76 0.84
N ASP A 111 11.78 6.01 0.34
CA ASP A 111 12.31 7.36 0.19
C ASP A 111 11.47 8.17 -0.82
N ILE A 112 11.04 7.56 -1.92
CA ILE A 112 10.10 8.18 -2.89
C ILE A 112 8.78 8.52 -2.21
N VAL A 113 8.14 7.54 -1.56
CA VAL A 113 6.83 7.70 -0.92
C VAL A 113 6.89 8.80 0.15
N VAL A 114 7.94 8.81 0.97
CA VAL A 114 8.13 9.83 2.02
C VAL A 114 8.39 11.19 1.42
N ALA A 115 9.27 11.32 0.43
CA ALA A 115 9.60 12.62 -0.16
C ALA A 115 8.38 13.26 -0.85
N GLN A 116 7.69 12.50 -1.70
CA GLN A 116 6.53 13.00 -2.43
C GLN A 116 5.33 13.23 -1.53
N GLY A 117 5.02 12.30 -0.61
CA GLY A 117 3.93 12.46 0.34
C GLY A 117 4.14 13.67 1.26
N SER A 118 5.38 13.88 1.73
CA SER A 118 5.71 15.06 2.54
C SER A 118 5.54 16.36 1.76
N ALA A 119 5.95 16.39 0.48
CA ALA A 119 5.75 17.55 -0.38
C ALA A 119 4.27 17.89 -0.58
N ILE A 120 3.41 16.88 -0.79
CA ILE A 120 1.95 17.08 -0.91
C ILE A 120 1.36 17.65 0.38
N VAL A 121 1.76 17.12 1.55
CA VAL A 121 1.31 17.62 2.85
C VAL A 121 1.74 19.08 3.05
N GLN A 122 2.99 19.41 2.71
CA GLN A 122 3.49 20.78 2.80
C GLN A 122 2.71 21.72 1.86
N GLN A 123 2.48 21.30 0.61
CA GLN A 123 1.69 22.05 -0.34
C GLN A 123 0.23 22.22 0.10
N PHE A 124 -0.34 21.24 0.81
CA PHE A 124 -1.68 21.36 1.38
C PHE A 124 -1.71 22.46 2.45
N PHE A 125 -0.75 22.45 3.37
CA PHE A 125 -0.67 23.46 4.43
C PHE A 125 -0.21 24.84 3.94
N SER A 126 0.48 24.95 2.81
CA SER A 126 0.88 26.25 2.25
C SER A 126 -0.29 27.07 1.68
N LYS A 127 -1.50 26.49 1.59
CA LYS A 127 -2.69 27.15 1.02
C LYS A 127 -3.43 28.07 2.00
N GLY A 128 -2.96 28.22 3.23
CA GLY A 128 -3.53 29.17 4.18
C GLY A 128 -3.27 28.80 5.64
N ASP A 129 -4.08 29.35 6.53
CA ASP A 129 -3.98 29.09 7.96
C ASP A 129 -4.08 27.59 8.29
N LYS A 130 -3.17 27.10 9.13
CA LYS A 130 -3.02 25.66 9.42
C LYS A 130 -4.26 25.08 10.10
N LEU A 131 -4.93 25.84 10.97
CA LEU A 131 -6.15 25.39 11.66
C LEU A 131 -7.29 25.24 10.64
N VAL A 132 -7.44 26.20 9.74
CA VAL A 132 -8.41 26.13 8.63
C VAL A 132 -8.13 24.95 7.71
N GLN A 133 -6.86 24.73 7.32
CA GLN A 133 -6.50 23.58 6.50
C GLN A 133 -6.77 22.25 7.22
N CYS A 134 -6.55 22.19 8.54
CA CYS A 134 -6.85 21.00 9.30
C CYS A 134 -8.34 20.69 9.37
N GLN A 135 -9.21 21.70 9.50
CA GLN A 135 -10.65 21.49 9.40
C GLN A 135 -11.02 20.94 8.00
N LYS A 136 -10.46 21.52 6.93
CA LYS A 136 -10.66 21.02 5.57
C LYS A 136 -10.17 19.58 5.38
N ALA A 137 -9.06 19.20 6.00
CA ALA A 137 -8.54 17.83 5.94
C ALA A 137 -9.53 16.86 6.60
N VAL A 138 -10.06 17.21 7.79
CA VAL A 138 -11.07 16.40 8.50
C VAL A 138 -12.32 16.23 7.66
N ASP A 139 -12.84 17.32 7.09
CA ASP A 139 -14.02 17.27 6.21
C ASP A 139 -13.74 16.44 4.95
N GLY A 140 -12.51 16.53 4.43
CA GLY A 140 -12.02 15.72 3.32
C GLY A 140 -11.94 14.22 3.63
N PHE A 141 -11.51 13.84 4.83
CA PHE A 141 -11.49 12.43 5.25
C PHE A 141 -12.91 11.85 5.38
N ALA A 142 -13.87 12.67 5.84
CA ALA A 142 -15.26 12.28 5.98
C ALA A 142 -15.98 12.17 4.63
N SER A 143 -15.64 13.05 3.68
CA SER A 143 -16.24 13.12 2.34
C SER A 143 -15.56 12.25 1.27
N ALA A 144 -14.57 11.42 1.67
CA ALA A 144 -13.78 10.61 0.75
C ALA A 144 -12.96 11.41 -0.29
N TYR A 145 -12.70 12.71 -0.03
CA TYR A 145 -11.89 13.56 -0.92
C TYR A 145 -10.47 13.02 -1.14
N PHE A 146 -9.92 12.35 -0.13
CA PHE A 146 -8.58 11.73 -0.20
C PHE A 146 -8.60 10.27 -0.69
N ASP A 147 -9.75 9.74 -1.07
CA ASP A 147 -9.87 8.38 -1.59
C ASP A 147 -9.50 8.33 -3.08
N ILE A 148 -9.13 7.13 -3.54
CA ILE A 148 -8.80 6.85 -4.94
C ILE A 148 -10.11 6.60 -5.69
N THR A 149 -10.75 7.69 -6.11
CA THR A 149 -11.99 7.71 -6.89
C THR A 149 -11.72 8.13 -8.33
N PRO A 150 -12.67 8.02 -9.28
CA PRO A 150 -12.47 8.50 -10.65
C PRO A 150 -12.06 9.98 -10.78
N GLN A 151 -12.28 10.78 -9.73
CA GLN A 151 -11.87 12.18 -9.65
C GLN A 151 -10.42 12.37 -9.14
N PHE A 152 -9.80 11.32 -8.63
CA PHE A 152 -8.40 11.33 -8.22
C PHE A 152 -7.51 11.48 -9.47
N PRO A 153 -6.55 12.43 -9.49
CA PRO A 153 -5.76 12.75 -10.69
C PRO A 153 -5.02 11.57 -11.34
N LEU A 154 -4.70 10.53 -10.57
CA LEU A 154 -3.96 9.35 -11.03
C LEU A 154 -4.79 8.06 -10.90
N TYR A 155 -6.11 8.19 -11.05
CA TYR A 155 -7.03 7.06 -10.92
C TYR A 155 -6.80 5.99 -11.98
N ALA A 156 -6.48 6.39 -13.21
CA ALA A 156 -6.27 5.46 -14.32
C ALA A 156 -5.07 4.54 -14.06
N GLU A 157 -3.98 5.09 -13.54
CA GLU A 157 -2.76 4.40 -13.15
C GLU A 157 -3.04 3.44 -11.99
N ALA A 158 -3.73 3.90 -10.95
CA ALA A 158 -4.13 3.06 -9.83
C ALA A 158 -5.04 1.89 -10.29
N MET A 159 -5.94 2.14 -11.24
CA MET A 159 -6.79 1.11 -11.84
C MET A 159 -6.02 0.14 -12.74
N ALA A 160 -4.99 0.60 -13.45
CA ALA A 160 -4.11 -0.28 -14.21
C ALA A 160 -3.42 -1.31 -13.30
N LEU A 161 -3.03 -0.91 -12.09
CA LEU A 161 -2.48 -1.83 -11.10
C LEU A 161 -3.53 -2.86 -10.64
N VAL A 162 -4.76 -2.43 -10.38
CA VAL A 162 -5.87 -3.34 -10.02
C VAL A 162 -6.09 -4.36 -11.14
N GLN A 163 -6.14 -3.93 -12.40
CA GLN A 163 -6.35 -4.81 -13.54
C GLN A 163 -5.19 -5.81 -13.72
N ALA A 164 -3.95 -5.38 -13.49
CA ALA A 164 -2.77 -6.24 -13.61
C ALA A 164 -2.70 -7.32 -12.52
N THR A 165 -3.36 -7.10 -11.37
CA THR A 165 -3.26 -7.97 -10.17
C THR A 165 -4.54 -8.74 -9.86
N SER A 166 -5.56 -8.60 -10.71
CA SER A 166 -6.85 -9.31 -10.58
C SER A 166 -6.90 -10.63 -11.36
N ARG A 167 -5.80 -11.06 -11.97
CA ARG A 167 -5.71 -12.28 -12.80
C ARG A 167 -5.35 -13.51 -11.98
#